data_AF-A0A9P1MVE5-F1
#
_entry.id   AF-A0A9P1MVE5-F1
#
_cell.length_a   1.000
_cell.length_b   1.000
_cell.length_c   1.000
_cell.angle_alpha   90.00
_cell.angle_beta   90.00
_cell.angle_gamma   90.00
#
_symmetry.space_group_name_H-M   'P 1'
#
loop_
_entity.id
_entity.type
_entity.pdbx_description
1 polymer ?
#
loop_
_entity_poly.entity_id
_entity_poly.type
_entity_poly.pdbx_seq_one_letter_code
_entity_poly.pdbx_strand_id
1 'polypeptide(L)'
;MILYLVLIFIPFSLSQFTSQTYPDPRLDPLSCRLALPSQVCDPSAIVTDEERTRLVGRINQLHGITSGIRNTSPACSLQPDRNLEIIVAIIDKIGSVPGAPIDIEKFANNLKRRYQNFQDVGMCDTTVLIVNSRQDRQVFTVAGRDAKISKETLKSAFERNIGHFKSGHYALGLEGMIEVIVAAYSNGHIVQVPTPDIFKPTDFMTPSSASETQQFRAAGLPNSVQPAKKSFTALPTENVDEDDKIWVSILQQAMSRCGQNEGDLARNVRAVVEEAMNISLKLISDQRYNNIEEEVETNKDIIGSRQKAWDNAYSEFIQPIYAKYRNNVLNGVGASTCPVSKNLKRRRHHQ
;
A
#
# COMPACT_ATOMS: atom_id res chain seq x y z
N MET A 1 15.92 -45.34 44.87
CA MET A 1 15.69 -43.90 44.59
C MET A 1 15.80 -43.72 43.08
N ILE A 2 14.69 -43.87 42.36
CA ILE A 2 14.64 -43.84 40.90
C ILE A 2 14.31 -42.40 40.50
N LEU A 3 15.30 -41.70 39.95
CA LEU A 3 15.20 -40.31 39.51
C LEU A 3 14.47 -40.29 38.16
N TYR A 4 13.18 -39.96 38.16
CA TYR A 4 12.40 -39.76 36.93
C TYR A 4 12.80 -38.42 36.28
N LEU A 5 13.58 -38.50 35.21
CA LEU A 5 13.96 -37.36 34.38
C LEU A 5 12.77 -36.99 33.48
N VAL A 6 11.97 -36.02 33.90
CA VAL A 6 10.85 -35.48 33.11
C VAL A 6 11.43 -34.64 31.97
N LEU A 7 11.57 -35.25 30.79
CA LEU A 7 11.82 -34.59 29.52
C LEU A 7 10.58 -33.76 29.14
N ILE A 8 10.60 -32.48 29.51
CA ILE A 8 9.60 -31.50 29.06
C ILE A 8 9.87 -31.25 27.56
N PHE A 9 9.15 -31.98 26.70
CA PHE A 9 9.03 -31.64 25.28
C PHE A 9 8.25 -30.32 25.18
N ILE A 10 8.96 -29.20 25.20
CA ILE A 10 8.36 -27.91 24.83
C ILE A 10 8.02 -28.02 23.34
N PRO A 11 6.74 -27.94 22.96
CA PRO A 11 6.38 -27.93 21.55
C PRO A 11 7.08 -26.74 20.90
N PHE A 12 7.92 -27.00 19.90
CA PHE A 12 8.46 -25.98 19.03
C PHE A 12 7.27 -25.36 18.28
N SER A 13 6.71 -24.29 18.82
CA SER A 13 5.75 -23.45 18.13
C SER A 13 6.44 -22.93 16.88
N LEU A 14 6.07 -23.45 15.71
CA LEU A 14 6.45 -22.82 14.45
C LEU A 14 5.83 -21.43 14.45
N SER A 15 6.65 -20.41 14.67
CA SER A 15 6.21 -19.02 14.66
C SER A 15 5.67 -18.67 13.28
N GLN A 16 4.35 -18.53 13.18
CA GLN A 16 3.68 -18.00 12.00
C GLN A 16 3.57 -16.49 12.14
N PHE A 17 4.04 -15.76 11.14
CA PHE A 17 4.00 -14.31 11.16
C PHE A 17 2.90 -13.77 10.25
N THR A 18 2.18 -12.78 10.76
CA THR A 18 1.26 -11.96 9.96
C THR A 18 1.93 -10.63 9.65
N SER A 19 1.40 -9.87 8.69
CA SER A 19 1.94 -8.54 8.37
C SER A 19 1.90 -7.58 9.57
N GLN A 20 1.09 -7.87 10.59
CA GLN A 20 0.97 -7.09 11.83
C GLN A 20 2.00 -7.49 12.89
N THR A 21 2.41 -8.76 12.92
CA THR A 21 3.28 -9.32 13.98
C THR A 21 4.72 -9.53 13.53
N TYR A 22 5.01 -9.43 12.23
CA TYR A 22 6.38 -9.57 11.73
C TYR A 22 7.27 -8.40 12.23
N PRO A 23 8.44 -8.64 12.85
CA PRO A 23 9.22 -7.58 13.47
C PRO A 23 9.81 -6.61 12.44
N ASP A 24 9.94 -5.32 12.78
CA ASP A 24 10.65 -4.34 11.96
C ASP A 24 12.14 -4.36 12.34
N PRO A 25 13.07 -4.75 11.44
CA PRO A 25 14.48 -4.90 11.79
C PRO A 25 15.16 -3.58 12.20
N ARG A 26 14.52 -2.43 11.97
CA ARG A 26 15.03 -1.10 12.36
C ARG A 26 14.65 -0.74 13.80
N LEU A 27 13.51 -1.25 14.28
CA LEU A 27 12.93 -0.92 15.58
C LEU A 27 13.07 -2.06 16.59
N ASP A 28 13.03 -3.31 16.12
CA ASP A 28 13.13 -4.53 16.90
C ASP A 28 14.14 -5.51 16.27
N PRO A 29 15.45 -5.19 16.32
CA PRO A 29 16.49 -6.03 15.75
C PRO A 29 16.58 -7.39 16.46
N LEU A 30 16.30 -7.46 17.76
CA LEU A 30 16.41 -8.68 18.54
C LEU A 30 15.43 -9.76 18.07
N SER A 31 14.17 -9.39 17.80
CA SER A 31 13.19 -10.33 17.23
C SER A 31 13.57 -10.79 15.82
N CYS A 32 14.33 -9.98 15.08
CA CYS A 32 14.94 -10.36 13.80
C CYS A 32 16.26 -11.14 13.93
N ARG A 33 16.67 -11.50 15.16
CA ARG A 33 17.95 -12.14 15.48
C ARG A 33 19.16 -11.31 15.03
N LEU A 34 19.13 -10.03 15.33
CA LEU A 34 20.20 -9.07 15.07
C LEU A 34 20.61 -8.37 16.35
N ALA A 35 21.90 -8.02 16.47
CA ALA A 35 22.39 -7.22 17.59
C ALA A 35 22.08 -5.72 17.45
N LEU A 36 21.92 -5.24 16.20
CA LEU A 36 21.76 -3.83 15.87
C LEU A 36 20.68 -3.66 14.78
N PRO A 37 20.06 -2.48 14.68
CA PRO A 37 19.14 -2.13 13.59
C PRO A 37 19.71 -2.45 12.21
N SER A 38 18.88 -3.00 11.33
CA SER A 38 19.30 -3.43 9.98
C SER A 38 18.15 -3.39 8.97
N GLN A 39 18.45 -3.75 7.72
CA GLN A 39 17.50 -3.86 6.62
C GLN A 39 16.99 -5.29 6.39
N VAL A 40 17.63 -6.31 6.97
CA VAL A 40 17.28 -7.72 6.76
C VAL A 40 16.70 -8.29 8.03
N CYS A 41 15.48 -8.80 7.98
CA CYS A 41 14.87 -9.54 9.08
C CYS A 41 14.75 -11.03 8.74
N ASP A 42 15.24 -11.90 9.63
CA ASP A 42 15.11 -13.36 9.50
C ASP A 42 14.94 -14.00 10.89
N PRO A 43 13.74 -13.91 11.49
CA PRO A 43 13.47 -14.42 12.83
C PRO A 43 13.61 -15.95 12.92
N SER A 44 13.44 -16.65 11.80
CA SER A 44 13.43 -18.12 11.72
C SER A 44 14.80 -18.72 11.36
N ALA A 45 15.83 -17.89 11.15
CA ALA A 45 17.16 -18.32 10.68
C ALA A 45 17.10 -19.24 9.45
N ILE A 46 16.38 -18.80 8.44
CA ILE A 46 16.35 -19.46 7.13
C ILE A 46 17.68 -19.29 6.40
N VAL A 47 18.30 -18.11 6.54
CA VAL A 47 19.67 -17.86 6.06
C VAL A 47 20.64 -17.95 7.23
N THR A 48 21.86 -18.38 6.93
CA THR A 48 22.94 -18.42 7.92
C THR A 48 23.34 -17.02 8.37
N ASP A 49 23.97 -16.89 9.54
CA ASP A 49 24.41 -15.60 10.06
C ASP A 49 25.47 -14.96 9.15
N GLU A 50 26.32 -15.78 8.51
CA GLU A 50 27.31 -15.34 7.52
C GLU A 50 26.64 -14.80 6.24
N GLU A 51 25.67 -15.53 5.69
CA GLU A 51 24.90 -15.08 4.52
C GLU A 51 24.12 -13.80 4.80
N ARG A 52 23.52 -13.69 5.98
CA ARG A 52 22.81 -12.51 6.43
C ARG A 52 23.73 -11.31 6.53
N THR A 53 24.90 -11.49 7.15
CA THR A 53 25.93 -10.44 7.27
C THR A 53 26.40 -9.99 5.88
N ARG A 54 26.62 -10.92 4.96
CA ARG A 54 26.95 -10.60 3.55
C ARG A 54 25.83 -9.81 2.88
N LEU A 55 24.57 -10.22 3.04
CA LEU A 55 23.41 -9.55 2.45
C LEU A 55 23.25 -8.12 2.98
N VAL A 56 23.38 -7.92 4.29
CA VAL A 56 23.36 -6.58 4.92
C VAL A 56 24.53 -5.73 4.42
N GLY A 57 25.73 -6.30 4.35
CA GLY A 57 26.90 -5.63 3.79
C GLY A 57 26.68 -5.18 2.34
N ARG A 58 26.07 -6.04 1.51
CA ARG A 58 25.73 -5.73 0.12
C ARG A 58 24.69 -4.63 0.02
N ILE A 59 23.63 -4.67 0.83
CA ILE A 59 22.61 -3.61 0.88
C ILE A 59 23.24 -2.27 1.25
N ASN A 60 24.10 -2.23 2.26
CA ASN A 60 24.79 -1.01 2.68
C ASN A 60 25.73 -0.47 1.61
N GLN A 61 26.46 -1.34 0.91
CA GLN A 61 27.29 -0.94 -0.23
C GLN A 61 26.45 -0.31 -1.35
N LEU A 62 25.30 -0.92 -1.66
CA LEU A 62 24.40 -0.43 -2.70
C LEU A 62 23.68 0.87 -2.29
N HIS A 63 23.39 1.07 -1.00
CA HIS A 63 22.90 2.35 -0.48
C HIS A 63 23.91 3.47 -0.72
N GLY A 64 25.21 3.19 -0.56
CA GLY A 64 26.27 4.12 -0.91
C GLY A 64 26.22 4.58 -2.37
N ILE A 65 25.94 3.64 -3.29
CA ILE A 65 25.80 3.95 -4.73
C ILE A 65 24.59 4.85 -4.99
N THR A 66 23.46 4.58 -4.34
CA THR A 66 22.24 5.38 -4.55
C THR A 66 22.24 6.71 -3.82
N SER A 67 23.13 6.93 -2.85
CA SER A 67 23.15 8.14 -2.02
C SER A 67 23.35 9.44 -2.82
N GLY A 68 24.06 9.39 -3.95
CA GLY A 68 24.29 10.54 -4.83
C GLY A 68 23.21 10.76 -5.88
N ILE A 69 22.17 9.93 -5.93
CA ILE A 69 21.15 9.98 -6.98
C ILE A 69 19.99 10.84 -6.50
N ARG A 70 19.81 12.01 -7.11
CA ARG A 70 18.69 12.90 -6.74
C ARG A 70 17.36 12.30 -7.19
N ASN A 71 16.47 12.02 -6.24
CA ASN A 71 15.13 11.55 -6.57
C ASN A 71 14.33 12.66 -7.27
N THR A 72 13.95 12.40 -8.51
CA THR A 72 13.18 13.32 -9.38
C THR A 72 11.67 13.33 -9.12
N SER A 73 11.16 12.53 -8.17
CA SER A 73 9.72 12.50 -7.87
C SER A 73 9.26 13.78 -7.18
N PRO A 74 8.12 14.39 -7.57
CA PRO A 74 7.60 15.59 -6.92
C PRO A 74 7.42 15.45 -5.40
N ALA A 75 6.96 14.28 -4.93
CA ALA A 75 6.75 14.00 -3.51
C ALA A 75 8.05 14.02 -2.68
N CYS A 76 9.19 13.80 -3.34
CA CYS A 76 10.52 13.79 -2.71
C CYS A 76 11.24 15.14 -2.77
N SER A 77 10.63 16.17 -3.38
CA SER A 77 11.25 17.50 -3.53
C SER A 77 11.63 18.16 -2.19
N LEU A 78 10.82 17.91 -1.14
CA LEU A 78 11.04 18.42 0.21
C LEU A 78 11.99 17.54 1.05
N GLN A 79 12.39 16.36 0.54
CA GLN A 79 13.25 15.39 1.21
C GLN A 79 14.36 14.93 0.26
N PRO A 80 15.28 15.82 -0.16
CA PRO A 80 16.31 15.49 -1.15
C PRO A 80 17.28 14.39 -0.69
N ASP A 81 17.38 14.17 0.62
CA ASP A 81 18.24 13.14 1.22
C ASP A 81 17.56 11.76 1.27
N ARG A 82 16.25 11.68 0.98
CA ARG A 82 15.53 10.40 0.90
C ARG A 82 15.88 9.69 -0.40
N ASN A 83 16.62 8.60 -0.25
CA ASN A 83 17.00 7.72 -1.34
C ASN A 83 16.33 6.35 -1.23
N LEU A 84 16.65 5.46 -2.15
CA LEU A 84 16.20 4.08 -2.16
C LEU A 84 16.47 3.40 -0.81
N GLU A 85 15.41 2.94 -0.15
CA GLU A 85 15.50 2.17 1.09
C GLU A 85 15.05 0.75 0.79
N ILE A 86 15.96 -0.22 0.85
CA ILE A 86 15.64 -1.63 0.60
C ILE A 86 15.52 -2.36 1.93
N ILE A 87 14.39 -3.02 2.16
CA ILE A 87 14.15 -3.87 3.34
C ILE A 87 13.86 -5.29 2.85
N VAL A 88 14.39 -6.29 3.55
CA VAL A 88 14.22 -7.71 3.24
C VAL A 88 13.59 -8.42 4.43
N ALA A 89 12.43 -9.04 4.19
CA ALA A 89 11.74 -9.90 5.15
C ALA A 89 11.85 -11.35 4.71
N ILE A 90 12.57 -12.16 5.48
CA ILE A 90 12.73 -13.61 5.27
C ILE A 90 11.86 -14.33 6.30
N ILE A 91 10.92 -15.15 5.83
CA ILE A 91 9.84 -15.73 6.64
C ILE A 91 9.76 -17.22 6.36
N ASP A 92 9.61 -18.02 7.41
CA ASP A 92 9.43 -19.46 7.22
C ASP A 92 8.10 -19.77 6.56
N LYS A 93 7.02 -19.22 7.12
CA LYS A 93 5.67 -19.35 6.59
C LYS A 93 4.84 -18.14 6.93
N ILE A 94 4.05 -17.66 5.98
CA ILE A 94 3.08 -16.60 6.23
C ILE A 94 1.90 -17.18 7.01
N GLY A 95 1.56 -16.52 8.12
CA GLY A 95 0.39 -16.87 8.92
C GLY A 95 -0.88 -16.69 8.10
N SER A 96 -1.66 -17.75 7.98
CA SER A 96 -2.91 -17.76 7.22
C SER A 96 -4.07 -18.21 8.10
N VAL A 97 -5.27 -17.72 7.78
CA VAL A 97 -6.50 -18.28 8.35
C VAL A 97 -6.66 -19.69 7.78
N PRO A 98 -7.03 -20.70 8.60
CA PRO A 98 -7.29 -22.05 8.10
C PRO A 98 -8.30 -22.01 6.93
N GLY A 99 -7.92 -22.59 5.79
CA GLY A 99 -8.77 -22.67 4.59
C GLY A 99 -8.71 -21.46 3.65
N ALA A 100 -7.98 -20.39 3.98
CA ALA A 100 -7.74 -19.27 3.07
C ALA A 100 -6.40 -19.43 2.32
N PRO A 101 -6.34 -19.11 1.01
CA PRO A 101 -5.07 -19.08 0.29
C PRO A 101 -4.16 -17.98 0.83
N ILE A 102 -2.85 -18.24 0.80
CA ILE A 102 -1.84 -17.26 1.20
C ILE A 102 -1.70 -16.23 0.10
N ASP A 103 -1.86 -14.96 0.47
CA ASP A 103 -1.71 -13.81 -0.41
C ASP A 103 -0.47 -13.01 0.02
N ILE A 104 0.68 -13.39 -0.55
CA ILE A 104 1.97 -12.73 -0.26
C ILE A 104 1.98 -11.26 -0.69
N GLU A 105 1.23 -10.91 -1.74
CA GLU A 105 1.12 -9.53 -2.19
C GLU A 105 0.43 -8.67 -1.14
N LYS A 106 -0.73 -9.13 -0.62
CA LYS A 106 -1.43 -8.46 0.49
C LYS A 106 -0.56 -8.41 1.74
N PHE A 107 0.16 -9.48 2.06
CA PHE A 107 1.09 -9.50 3.18
C PHE A 107 2.18 -8.42 3.03
N ALA A 108 2.86 -8.37 1.88
CA ALA A 108 3.96 -7.44 1.62
C ALA A 108 3.48 -5.99 1.61
N ASN A 109 2.35 -5.69 0.97
CA ASN A 109 1.78 -4.34 0.96
C ASN A 109 1.40 -3.86 2.37
N ASN A 110 0.75 -4.71 3.17
CA ASN A 110 0.41 -4.36 4.56
C ASN A 110 1.65 -4.20 5.44
N LEU A 111 2.66 -5.06 5.25
CA LEU A 111 3.92 -4.99 5.98
C LEU A 111 4.67 -3.68 5.68
N LYS A 112 4.82 -3.33 4.39
CA LYS A 112 5.42 -2.06 3.96
C LYS A 112 4.67 -0.86 4.54
N ARG A 113 3.33 -0.84 4.44
CA ARG A 113 2.52 0.24 5.01
C ARG A 113 2.74 0.41 6.51
N ARG A 114 2.81 -0.69 7.26
CA ARG A 114 3.07 -0.64 8.71
C ARG A 114 4.48 -0.15 9.03
N TYR A 115 5.51 -0.63 8.32
CA TYR A 115 6.88 -0.14 8.48
C TYR A 115 7.03 1.35 8.16
N GLN A 116 6.14 1.88 7.32
CA GLN A 116 6.04 3.30 7.02
C GLN A 116 5.09 4.03 7.97
N ASN A 117 4.68 3.43 9.09
CA ASN A 117 3.72 3.98 10.07
C ASN A 117 2.42 4.48 9.42
N PHE A 118 1.97 3.81 8.36
CA PHE A 118 0.81 4.21 7.57
C PHE A 118 0.88 5.66 7.06
N GLN A 119 2.09 6.12 6.71
CA GLN A 119 2.32 7.42 6.10
C GLN A 119 1.35 7.69 4.94
N ASP A 120 1.01 8.98 4.80
CA ASP A 120 0.13 9.48 3.75
C ASP A 120 0.69 9.16 2.36
N VAL A 121 -0.21 8.87 1.40
CA VAL A 121 0.11 8.64 -0.02
C VAL A 121 0.81 9.84 -0.68
N GLY A 122 0.71 11.04 -0.08
CA GLY A 122 1.42 12.23 -0.52
C GLY A 122 2.91 12.27 -0.16
N MET A 123 3.39 11.40 0.72
CA MET A 123 4.79 11.40 1.18
C MET A 123 5.73 10.69 0.19
N CYS A 124 7.00 11.10 0.21
CA CYS A 124 8.08 10.47 -0.56
C CYS A 124 8.25 9.00 -0.16
N ASP A 125 7.89 8.10 -1.06
CA ASP A 125 7.90 6.65 -0.86
C ASP A 125 8.93 5.98 -1.77
N THR A 126 10.16 5.90 -1.26
CA THR A 126 11.31 5.26 -1.94
C THR A 126 11.61 3.86 -1.40
N THR A 127 10.75 3.32 -0.54
CA THR A 127 11.00 2.03 0.12
C THR A 127 10.67 0.87 -0.82
N VAL A 128 11.59 -0.08 -0.96
CA VAL A 128 11.38 -1.37 -1.61
C VAL A 128 11.45 -2.47 -0.56
N LEU A 129 10.35 -3.21 -0.39
CA LEU A 129 10.29 -4.35 0.53
C LEU A 129 10.25 -5.66 -0.29
N ILE A 130 11.23 -6.52 -0.05
CA ILE A 130 11.30 -7.88 -0.60
C ILE A 130 10.85 -8.85 0.49
N VAL A 131 9.83 -9.66 0.22
CA VAL A 131 9.35 -10.71 1.12
C VAL A 131 9.66 -12.06 0.49
N ASN A 132 10.39 -12.90 1.20
CA ASN A 132 10.65 -14.30 0.85
C ASN A 132 9.98 -15.22 1.88
N SER A 133 8.99 -16.00 1.45
CA SER A 133 8.38 -17.05 2.26
C SER A 133 8.87 -18.43 1.81
N ARG A 134 9.63 -19.11 2.68
CA ARG A 134 10.29 -20.39 2.39
C ARG A 134 9.29 -21.52 2.14
N GLN A 135 8.37 -21.77 3.07
CA GLN A 135 7.41 -22.87 2.97
C GLN A 135 6.35 -22.61 1.89
N ASP A 136 6.00 -21.35 1.68
CA ASP A 136 5.03 -20.97 0.63
C ASP A 136 5.68 -20.95 -0.75
N ARG A 137 7.02 -21.00 -0.83
CA ARG A 137 7.83 -20.94 -2.05
C ARG A 137 7.52 -19.72 -2.90
N GLN A 138 7.27 -18.60 -2.24
CA GLN A 138 6.88 -17.34 -2.87
C GLN A 138 7.86 -16.24 -2.48
N VAL A 139 8.23 -15.45 -3.48
CA VAL A 139 8.97 -14.20 -3.30
C VAL A 139 8.15 -13.10 -3.93
N PHE A 140 7.92 -12.02 -3.20
CA PHE A 140 7.19 -10.86 -3.69
C PHE A 140 7.96 -9.60 -3.35
N THR A 141 7.96 -8.63 -4.25
CA THR A 141 8.59 -7.34 -4.03
C THR A 141 7.56 -6.25 -4.23
N VAL A 142 7.43 -5.37 -3.24
CA VAL A 142 6.63 -4.15 -3.34
C VAL A 142 7.59 -2.96 -3.35
N ALA A 143 7.48 -2.12 -4.36
CA ALA A 143 8.22 -0.87 -4.46
C ALA A 143 7.30 0.31 -4.17
N GLY A 144 7.85 1.31 -3.50
CA GLY A 144 7.21 2.60 -3.32
C GLY A 144 7.07 3.34 -4.65
N ARG A 145 6.06 4.22 -4.73
CA ARG A 145 5.76 4.99 -5.95
C ARG A 145 6.97 5.80 -6.42
N ASP A 146 7.68 6.41 -5.48
CA ASP A 146 8.72 7.38 -5.77
C ASP A 146 10.09 6.72 -6.03
N ALA A 147 10.19 5.39 -5.91
CA ALA A 147 11.34 4.62 -6.36
C ALA A 147 11.43 4.51 -7.90
N LYS A 148 10.34 4.81 -8.63
CA LYS A 148 10.27 4.74 -10.11
C LYS A 148 10.70 3.39 -10.72
N ILE A 149 10.45 2.28 -10.02
CA ILE A 149 10.74 0.92 -10.50
C ILE A 149 9.45 0.25 -10.97
N SER A 150 9.42 -0.21 -12.22
CA SER A 150 8.23 -0.85 -12.78
C SER A 150 8.00 -2.26 -12.24
N LYS A 151 6.74 -2.73 -12.26
CA LYS A 151 6.38 -4.10 -11.86
C LYS A 151 7.09 -5.15 -12.73
N GLU A 152 7.26 -4.86 -14.02
CA GLU A 152 7.95 -5.73 -14.98
C GLU A 152 9.44 -5.86 -14.62
N THR A 153 10.05 -4.77 -14.14
CA THR A 153 11.45 -4.78 -13.69
C THR A 153 11.62 -5.63 -12.44
N LEU A 154 10.71 -5.52 -11.47
CA LEU A 154 10.70 -6.35 -10.26
C LEU A 154 10.47 -7.83 -10.59
N LYS A 155 9.55 -8.11 -11.52
CA LYS A 155 9.30 -9.47 -12.01
C LYS A 155 10.54 -10.05 -12.70
N SER A 156 11.18 -9.29 -13.58
CA SER A 156 12.43 -9.69 -14.24
C SER A 156 13.56 -9.94 -13.24
N ALA A 157 13.67 -9.10 -12.20
CA ALA A 157 14.64 -9.30 -11.11
C ALA A 157 14.45 -10.66 -10.42
N PHE A 158 13.21 -11.05 -10.13
CA PHE A 158 12.91 -12.37 -9.57
C PHE A 158 13.22 -13.50 -10.56
N GLU A 159 12.76 -13.40 -11.81
CA GLU A 159 12.94 -14.45 -12.82
C GLU A 159 14.41 -14.75 -13.11
N ARG A 160 15.27 -13.72 -13.12
CA ARG A 160 16.73 -13.88 -13.29
C ARG A 160 17.39 -14.62 -12.13
N ASN A 161 16.79 -14.59 -10.94
CA ASN A 161 17.35 -15.15 -9.72
C ASN A 161 16.62 -16.43 -9.23
N ILE A 162 15.58 -16.89 -9.96
CA ILE A 162 14.74 -18.02 -9.56
C ILE A 162 15.52 -19.32 -9.32
N GLY A 163 16.64 -19.51 -10.02
CA GLY A 163 17.51 -20.68 -9.85
C GLY A 163 18.10 -20.79 -8.44
N HIS A 164 18.46 -19.65 -7.82
CA HIS A 164 18.96 -19.60 -6.45
C HIS A 164 17.88 -19.99 -5.43
N PHE A 165 16.68 -19.44 -5.58
CA PHE A 165 15.53 -19.76 -4.71
C PHE A 165 15.16 -21.25 -4.80
N LYS A 166 15.12 -21.82 -6.01
CA LYS A 166 14.84 -23.25 -6.22
C LYS A 166 15.90 -24.16 -5.60
N SER A 167 17.14 -23.69 -5.50
CA SER A 167 18.26 -24.43 -4.92
C SER A 167 18.42 -24.21 -3.41
N GLY A 168 17.54 -23.43 -2.77
CA GLY A 168 17.63 -23.08 -1.36
C GLY A 168 18.69 -22.02 -1.03
N HIS A 169 19.36 -21.45 -2.03
CA HIS A 169 20.34 -20.36 -1.87
C HIS A 169 19.64 -19.01 -1.77
N TYR A 170 18.81 -18.82 -0.75
CA TYR A 170 17.94 -17.65 -0.60
C TYR A 170 18.73 -16.34 -0.56
N ALA A 171 19.85 -16.28 0.16
CA ALA A 171 20.66 -15.08 0.27
C ALA A 171 21.21 -14.61 -1.08
N LEU A 172 21.72 -15.54 -1.92
CA LEU A 172 22.19 -15.21 -3.27
C LEU A 172 21.07 -14.74 -4.19
N GLY A 173 19.89 -15.37 -4.11
CA GLY A 173 18.73 -14.95 -4.89
C GLY A 173 18.27 -13.54 -4.52
N LEU A 174 18.25 -13.22 -3.22
CA LEU A 174 17.93 -11.89 -2.71
C LEU A 174 19.00 -10.87 -3.13
N GLU A 175 20.27 -11.21 -3.01
CA GLU A 175 21.40 -10.37 -3.42
C GLU A 175 21.26 -9.93 -4.89
N GLY A 176 21.06 -10.90 -5.80
CA GLY A 176 20.88 -10.61 -7.22
C GLY A 176 19.61 -9.82 -7.54
N MET A 177 18.52 -9.97 -6.77
CA MET A 177 17.33 -9.12 -6.92
C MET A 177 17.64 -7.66 -6.53
N ILE A 178 18.34 -7.45 -5.42
CA ILE A 178 18.71 -6.13 -4.90
C ILE A 178 19.60 -5.39 -5.91
N GLU A 179 20.53 -6.08 -6.56
CA GLU A 179 21.37 -5.49 -7.61
C GLU A 179 20.56 -4.96 -8.80
N VAL A 180 19.59 -5.74 -9.27
CA VAL A 180 18.69 -5.32 -10.37
C VAL A 180 17.83 -4.13 -9.94
N ILE A 181 17.32 -4.14 -8.72
CA ILE A 181 16.51 -3.05 -8.14
C ILE A 181 17.32 -1.75 -8.07
N VAL A 182 18.56 -1.81 -7.59
CA VAL A 182 19.45 -0.64 -7.47
C VAL A 182 19.83 -0.09 -8.84
N ALA A 183 20.13 -0.96 -9.80
CA ALA A 183 20.37 -0.55 -11.19
C ALA A 183 19.13 0.11 -11.80
N ALA A 184 17.94 -0.44 -11.56
CA ALA A 184 16.68 0.12 -12.04
C ALA A 184 16.37 1.48 -11.43
N TYR A 185 16.53 1.64 -10.11
CA TYR A 185 16.38 2.92 -9.41
C TYR A 185 17.32 3.97 -10.00
N SER A 186 18.59 3.60 -10.20
CA SER A 186 19.59 4.50 -10.78
C SER A 186 19.15 4.97 -12.17
N ASN A 187 18.78 4.05 -13.05
CA ASN A 187 18.31 4.38 -14.40
C ASN A 187 17.01 5.19 -14.41
N GLY A 188 16.10 4.94 -13.46
CA GLY A 188 14.83 5.66 -13.33
C GLY A 188 14.96 7.13 -12.93
N HIS A 189 16.11 7.51 -12.36
CA HIS A 189 16.39 8.87 -11.89
C HIS A 189 17.52 9.59 -12.64
N ILE A 190 18.26 8.87 -13.50
CA ILE A 190 19.36 9.43 -14.30
C ILE A 190 18.86 10.09 -15.62
N VAL A 191 17.59 9.93 -16.01
CA VAL A 191 17.11 10.38 -17.33
C VAL A 191 16.37 11.73 -17.27
N GLN A 192 16.93 12.70 -18.02
CA GLN A 192 16.41 13.98 -18.55
C GLN A 192 16.75 15.29 -17.82
N VAL A 193 17.93 15.84 -18.14
CA VAL A 193 17.98 17.22 -18.65
C VAL A 193 18.23 17.11 -20.16
N PRO A 194 17.26 17.40 -21.05
CA PRO A 194 17.63 17.80 -22.40
C PRO A 194 18.38 19.12 -22.23
N THR A 195 19.69 19.11 -22.43
CA THR A 195 20.38 20.36 -22.75
C THR A 195 19.88 20.75 -24.13
N PRO A 196 19.12 21.85 -24.30
CA PRO A 196 18.77 22.29 -25.63
C PRO A 196 20.05 22.92 -26.18
N ASP A 197 20.76 22.20 -27.05
CA ASP A 197 21.38 22.78 -28.23
C ASP A 197 22.14 21.73 -29.04
N ILE A 198 21.88 21.77 -30.34
CA ILE A 198 22.65 21.14 -31.42
C ILE A 198 22.45 19.62 -31.54
N PHE A 199 21.40 19.20 -32.24
CA PHE A 199 21.52 18.24 -33.35
C PHE A 199 20.31 18.38 -34.28
N LYS A 200 20.51 19.02 -35.44
CA LYS A 200 19.73 18.76 -36.67
C LYS A 200 20.39 17.55 -37.35
N PRO A 201 19.63 16.52 -37.75
CA PRO A 201 19.39 16.30 -39.18
C PRO A 201 17.97 15.75 -39.47
N THR A 202 17.20 16.37 -40.37
CA THR A 202 16.97 15.98 -41.79
C THR A 202 15.96 14.83 -41.98
N ASP A 203 14.97 15.12 -42.82
CA ASP A 203 13.82 14.32 -43.27
C ASP A 203 14.16 12.89 -43.72
N PHE A 204 13.25 11.92 -43.49
CA PHE A 204 12.80 10.91 -44.47
C PHE A 204 11.59 10.08 -43.96
N MET A 205 10.43 10.33 -44.60
CA MET A 205 9.33 9.43 -45.03
C MET A 205 9.06 8.02 -44.41
N THR A 206 7.89 7.93 -43.74
CA THR A 206 6.73 6.99 -43.92
C THR A 206 6.78 5.46 -43.61
N PRO A 207 5.61 4.83 -43.33
CA PRO A 207 5.42 3.82 -42.28
C PRO A 207 5.12 2.39 -42.79
N SER A 208 5.12 1.40 -41.88
CA SER A 208 4.29 0.19 -42.07
C SER A 208 3.95 -0.55 -40.77
N SER A 209 2.63 -0.69 -40.56
CA SER A 209 1.89 -1.87 -40.06
C SER A 209 2.43 -2.69 -38.88
N ALA A 210 1.69 -2.67 -37.76
CA ALA A 210 1.69 -3.75 -36.77
C ALA A 210 0.26 -4.18 -36.44
N SER A 211 0.05 -5.49 -36.52
CA SER A 211 -1.22 -6.21 -36.47
C SER A 211 -1.86 -6.27 -35.08
N GLU A 212 -3.19 -6.33 -35.10
CA GLU A 212 -4.07 -6.71 -33.99
C GLU A 212 -3.67 -8.04 -33.33
N THR A 213 -3.76 -8.11 -32.00
CA THR A 213 -4.04 -9.37 -31.30
C THR A 213 -4.82 -9.13 -30.01
N GLN A 214 -6.14 -9.26 -30.15
CA GLN A 214 -7.19 -9.80 -29.27
C GLN A 214 -7.14 -9.60 -27.73
N GLN A 215 -8.26 -9.03 -27.29
CA GLN A 215 -8.81 -8.96 -25.94
C GLN A 215 -9.11 -10.35 -25.34
N PHE A 216 -8.90 -10.49 -24.02
CA PHE A 216 -9.54 -11.52 -23.21
C PHE A 216 -10.54 -10.90 -22.22
N ARG A 217 -11.73 -11.51 -22.15
CA ARG A 217 -12.90 -11.14 -21.35
C ARG A 217 -12.80 -11.68 -19.92
N ALA A 218 -13.28 -10.89 -18.96
CA ALA A 218 -13.55 -11.29 -17.58
C ALA A 218 -14.89 -12.05 -17.47
N ALA A 219 -14.96 -13.00 -16.55
CA ALA A 219 -16.18 -13.71 -16.18
C ALA A 219 -16.32 -13.85 -14.66
N GLY A 220 -17.52 -13.56 -14.16
CA GLY A 220 -18.12 -14.29 -13.02
C GLY A 220 -18.18 -13.58 -11.66
N LEU A 221 -19.27 -12.86 -11.41
CA LEU A 221 -19.84 -12.65 -10.07
C LEU A 221 -20.41 -13.98 -9.52
N PRO A 222 -20.53 -14.15 -8.19
CA PRO A 222 -21.89 -14.09 -7.64
C PRO A 222 -22.06 -13.47 -6.23
N ASN A 223 -23.25 -12.89 -6.08
CA ASN A 223 -24.18 -12.81 -4.94
C ASN A 223 -23.83 -12.10 -3.61
N SER A 224 -24.37 -10.89 -3.55
CA SER A 224 -24.93 -10.12 -2.43
C SER A 224 -25.57 -10.94 -1.29
N VAL A 225 -25.15 -10.64 -0.07
CA VAL A 225 -25.97 -10.72 1.15
C VAL A 225 -25.93 -9.33 1.81
N GLN A 226 -27.09 -8.68 1.94
CA GLN A 226 -27.26 -7.44 2.69
C GLN A 226 -27.40 -7.74 4.20
N PRO A 227 -27.01 -6.79 5.06
CA PRO A 227 -27.96 -6.36 6.08
C PRO A 227 -28.08 -4.84 6.18
N ALA A 228 -29.23 -4.44 6.68
CA ALA A 228 -29.76 -3.09 6.65
C ALA A 228 -29.27 -2.20 7.82
N LYS A 229 -29.49 -0.90 7.60
CA LYS A 229 -29.90 0.17 8.55
C LYS A 229 -28.85 1.15 9.11
N LYS A 230 -29.29 2.41 8.94
CA LYS A 230 -29.20 3.61 9.78
C LYS A 230 -27.84 4.25 9.99
N SER A 231 -27.65 5.41 9.37
CA SER A 231 -26.66 6.41 9.77
C SER A 231 -27.36 7.72 10.12
N PHE A 232 -27.02 8.34 11.25
CA PHE A 232 -27.32 9.74 11.50
C PHE A 232 -26.33 10.39 12.48
N THR A 233 -26.01 11.66 12.15
CA THR A 233 -25.47 12.79 12.94
C THR A 233 -24.47 12.49 14.05
N ALA A 234 -23.21 12.83 13.75
CA ALA A 234 -22.21 13.15 14.76
C ALA A 234 -22.73 14.29 15.65
N LEU A 235 -22.64 14.08 16.97
CA LEU A 235 -22.80 15.16 17.95
C LEU A 235 -21.64 16.16 17.82
N PRO A 236 -21.81 17.43 18.24
CA PRO A 236 -20.74 18.42 18.13
C PRO A 236 -19.52 17.97 18.95
N THR A 237 -18.45 17.60 18.27
CA THR A 237 -17.15 17.22 18.85
C THR A 237 -16.32 18.45 19.23
N GLU A 238 -16.95 19.47 19.82
CA GLU A 238 -16.25 20.70 20.24
C GLU A 238 -15.37 20.49 21.49
N ASN A 239 -15.51 19.37 22.20
CA ASN A 239 -14.75 19.05 23.42
C ASN A 239 -13.99 17.71 23.34
N VAL A 240 -13.68 17.22 22.14
CA VAL A 240 -12.92 15.97 21.94
C VAL A 240 -11.53 16.32 21.44
N ASP A 241 -10.50 15.74 22.06
CA ASP A 241 -9.10 15.89 21.63
C ASP A 241 -8.97 15.52 20.14
N GLU A 242 -8.18 16.29 19.39
CA GLU A 242 -8.04 16.11 17.92
C GLU A 242 -7.67 14.67 17.54
N ASP A 243 -6.80 14.03 18.33
CA ASP A 243 -6.32 12.66 18.11
C ASP A 243 -7.44 11.61 18.27
N ASP A 244 -8.49 11.94 19.04
CA ASP A 244 -9.59 11.03 19.37
C ASP A 244 -10.81 11.23 18.47
N LYS A 245 -10.90 12.34 17.72
CA LYS A 245 -12.09 12.67 16.91
C LYS A 245 -12.47 11.59 15.91
N ILE A 246 -11.47 10.96 15.29
CA ILE A 246 -11.69 9.87 14.32
C ILE A 246 -12.28 8.65 15.03
N TRP A 247 -11.70 8.24 16.16
CA TRP A 247 -12.17 7.10 16.94
C TRP A 247 -13.54 7.34 17.55
N VAL A 248 -13.81 8.55 18.02
CA VAL A 248 -15.14 8.95 18.51
C VAL A 248 -16.17 8.89 17.37
N SER A 249 -15.83 9.32 16.16
CA SER A 249 -16.72 9.19 14.99
C SER A 249 -17.00 7.72 14.64
N ILE A 250 -15.97 6.86 14.66
CA ILE A 250 -16.10 5.42 14.43
C ILE A 250 -16.97 4.76 15.50
N LEU A 251 -16.75 5.09 16.79
CA LEU A 251 -17.54 4.59 17.91
C LEU A 251 -19.01 5.00 17.80
N GLN A 252 -19.28 6.28 17.48
CA GLN A 252 -20.64 6.78 17.22
C GLN A 252 -21.30 6.03 16.05
N GLN A 253 -20.56 5.76 14.98
CA GLN A 253 -21.06 4.99 13.83
C GLN A 253 -21.31 3.51 14.19
N ALA A 254 -20.45 2.90 15.01
CA ALA A 254 -20.61 1.52 15.48
C ALA A 254 -21.84 1.36 16.37
N MET A 255 -22.03 2.29 17.32
CA MET A 255 -23.17 2.28 18.24
C MET A 255 -24.49 2.57 17.52
N SER A 256 -24.50 3.44 16.51
CA SER A 256 -25.71 3.75 15.73
C SER A 256 -26.16 2.62 14.81
N ARG A 257 -25.23 1.81 14.28
CA ARG A 257 -25.52 0.73 13.33
C ARG A 257 -25.80 -0.61 14.00
N CYS A 258 -25.04 -0.94 15.03
CA CYS A 258 -25.02 -2.29 15.61
C CYS A 258 -25.58 -2.37 17.03
N GLY A 259 -26.01 -1.23 17.60
CA GLY A 259 -26.62 -1.14 18.91
C GLY A 259 -25.66 -0.71 20.03
N GLN A 260 -26.22 -0.40 21.19
CA GLN A 260 -25.50 0.15 22.35
C GLN A 260 -24.97 -0.93 23.31
N ASN A 261 -24.94 -2.20 22.90
CA ASN A 261 -24.44 -3.26 23.76
C ASN A 261 -22.91 -3.13 23.90
N GLU A 262 -22.44 -2.73 25.08
CA GLU A 262 -21.01 -2.56 25.36
C GLU A 262 -20.21 -3.86 25.18
N GLY A 263 -20.83 -5.01 25.45
CA GLY A 263 -20.20 -6.32 25.26
C GLY A 263 -19.83 -6.65 23.80
N ASP A 264 -20.51 -6.01 22.84
CA ASP A 264 -20.26 -6.18 21.40
C ASP A 264 -19.54 -4.97 20.78
N LEU A 265 -19.13 -3.97 21.58
CA LEU A 265 -18.59 -2.71 21.08
C LEU A 265 -17.37 -2.91 20.17
N ALA A 266 -16.42 -3.74 20.59
CA ALA A 266 -15.22 -4.03 19.79
C ALA A 266 -15.56 -4.68 18.44
N ARG A 267 -16.56 -5.57 18.41
CA ARG A 267 -17.04 -6.22 17.18
C ARG A 267 -17.72 -5.20 16.26
N ASN A 268 -18.50 -4.30 16.83
CA ASN A 268 -19.23 -3.27 16.09
C ASN A 268 -18.28 -2.23 15.50
N VAL A 269 -17.29 -1.78 16.27
CA VAL A 269 -16.21 -0.88 15.81
C VAL A 269 -15.43 -1.53 14.68
N ARG A 270 -15.02 -2.78 14.85
CA ARG A 270 -14.30 -3.53 13.82
C ARG A 270 -15.10 -3.62 12.52
N ALA A 271 -16.40 -3.91 12.59
CA ALA A 271 -17.26 -3.99 11.41
C ALA A 271 -17.32 -2.66 10.65
N VAL A 272 -17.43 -1.53 11.36
CA VAL A 272 -17.42 -0.18 10.75
C VAL A 272 -16.09 0.11 10.06
N VAL A 273 -14.97 -0.19 10.71
CA VAL A 273 -13.62 0.02 10.15
C VAL A 273 -13.39 -0.85 8.91
N GLU A 274 -13.75 -2.14 8.97
CA GLU A 274 -13.61 -3.07 7.84
C GLU A 274 -14.47 -2.66 6.65
N GLU A 275 -15.68 -2.17 6.87
CA GLU A 275 -16.56 -1.68 5.81
C GLU A 275 -16.03 -0.38 5.18
N ALA A 276 -15.62 0.59 6.00
CA ALA A 276 -15.02 1.83 5.51
C ALA A 276 -13.78 1.52 4.66
N MET A 277 -12.90 0.63 5.14
CA MET A 277 -11.73 0.18 4.40
C MET A 277 -12.11 -0.52 3.08
N ASN A 278 -13.12 -1.39 3.07
CA ASN A 278 -13.58 -2.06 1.87
C ASN A 278 -14.14 -1.07 0.83
N ILE A 279 -14.88 -0.04 1.26
CA ILE A 279 -15.36 1.03 0.38
C ILE A 279 -14.17 1.82 -0.19
N SER A 280 -13.21 2.22 0.65
CA SER A 280 -12.02 2.93 0.19
C SER A 280 -11.23 2.12 -0.85
N LEU A 281 -11.01 0.82 -0.61
CA LEU A 281 -10.31 -0.05 -1.56
C LEU A 281 -11.05 -0.16 -2.90
N LYS A 282 -12.39 -0.30 -2.86
CA LYS A 282 -13.20 -0.34 -4.07
C LYS A 282 -13.18 0.98 -4.82
N LEU A 283 -13.22 2.09 -4.10
CA LEU A 283 -13.19 3.43 -4.68
C LEU A 283 -11.85 3.70 -5.38
N ILE A 284 -10.72 3.38 -4.74
CA ILE A 284 -9.38 3.52 -5.32
C ILE A 284 -9.19 2.61 -6.55
N SER A 285 -9.90 1.49 -6.61
CA SER A 285 -9.90 0.62 -7.81
C SER A 285 -10.93 1.03 -8.88
N ASP A 286 -11.81 2.00 -8.60
CA ASP A 286 -12.86 2.41 -9.54
C ASP A 286 -12.29 3.36 -10.58
N GLN A 287 -12.41 2.99 -11.86
CA GLN A 287 -11.88 3.79 -12.96
C GLN A 287 -12.44 5.22 -12.98
N ARG A 288 -13.70 5.42 -12.60
CA ARG A 288 -14.32 6.76 -12.62
C ARG A 288 -13.76 7.64 -11.51
N TYR A 289 -13.45 7.04 -10.36
CA TYR A 289 -12.76 7.75 -9.30
C TYR A 289 -11.32 8.10 -9.71
N ASN A 290 -10.60 7.17 -10.33
CA ASN A 290 -9.26 7.42 -10.84
C ASN A 290 -9.23 8.56 -11.88
N ASN A 291 -10.23 8.64 -12.77
CA ASN A 291 -10.34 9.73 -13.74
C ASN A 291 -10.53 11.09 -13.06
N ILE A 292 -11.27 11.15 -11.93
CA ILE A 292 -11.41 12.39 -11.14
C ILE A 292 -10.06 12.80 -10.58
N GLU A 293 -9.36 11.88 -9.91
CA GLU A 293 -8.05 12.17 -9.30
C GLU A 293 -7.01 12.55 -10.37
N GLU A 294 -7.04 11.92 -11.55
CA GLU A 294 -6.19 12.27 -12.69
C GLU A 294 -6.49 13.68 -13.23
N GLU A 295 -7.76 14.07 -13.34
CA GLU A 295 -8.13 15.43 -13.75
C GLU A 295 -7.68 16.49 -12.72
N VAL A 296 -7.80 16.17 -11.43
CA VAL A 296 -7.33 17.05 -10.34
C VAL A 296 -5.81 17.21 -10.38
N GLU A 297 -5.07 16.11 -10.53
CA GLU A 297 -3.62 16.13 -10.56
C GLU A 297 -3.07 16.85 -11.80
N THR A 298 -3.69 16.62 -12.97
CA THR A 298 -3.31 17.27 -14.23
C THR A 298 -3.51 18.78 -14.18
N ASN A 299 -4.48 19.26 -13.41
CA ASN A 299 -4.87 20.67 -13.33
C ASN A 299 -4.58 21.31 -11.97
N LYS A 300 -3.64 20.77 -11.18
CA LYS A 300 -3.39 21.23 -9.80
C LYS A 300 -2.98 22.70 -9.67
N ASP A 301 -2.39 23.29 -10.72
CA ASP A 301 -1.97 24.69 -10.76
C ASP A 301 -3.15 25.66 -11.00
N ILE A 302 -4.33 25.14 -11.39
CA ILE A 302 -5.53 25.92 -11.64
C ILE A 302 -6.39 25.92 -10.37
N ILE A 303 -6.57 27.10 -9.78
CA ILE A 303 -7.45 27.29 -8.62
C ILE A 303 -8.87 26.81 -8.98
N GLY A 304 -9.40 25.86 -8.20
CA GLY A 304 -10.74 25.29 -8.40
C GLY A 304 -10.80 24.08 -9.33
N SER A 305 -9.68 23.56 -9.81
CA SER A 305 -9.62 22.32 -10.60
C SER A 305 -10.30 21.13 -9.93
N ARG A 306 -10.13 21.00 -8.60
CA ARG A 306 -10.83 19.98 -7.80
C ARG A 306 -12.34 20.11 -7.90
N GLN A 307 -12.89 21.32 -7.73
CA GLN A 307 -14.33 21.53 -7.82
C GLN A 307 -14.85 21.19 -9.23
N LYS A 308 -14.11 21.63 -10.26
CA LYS A 308 -14.45 21.35 -11.65
C LYS A 308 -14.48 19.86 -11.97
N ALA A 309 -13.50 19.08 -11.51
CA ALA A 309 -13.47 17.63 -11.72
C ALA A 309 -14.68 16.93 -11.07
N TRP A 310 -15.11 17.40 -9.89
CA TRP A 310 -16.31 16.90 -9.24
C TRP A 310 -17.62 17.34 -9.93
N ASP A 311 -17.67 18.55 -10.48
CA ASP A 311 -18.82 19.02 -11.27
C ASP A 311 -18.95 18.22 -12.57
N ASN A 312 -17.83 17.90 -13.22
CA ASN A 312 -17.79 17.02 -14.39
C ASN A 312 -18.30 15.62 -14.02
N ALA A 313 -17.71 14.99 -12.99
CA ALA A 313 -18.14 13.69 -12.49
C ALA A 313 -19.63 13.65 -12.13
N TYR A 314 -20.13 14.74 -11.54
CA TYR A 314 -21.54 14.89 -11.22
C TYR A 314 -22.42 14.72 -12.46
N SER A 315 -22.11 15.48 -13.52
CA SER A 315 -22.85 15.46 -14.77
C SER A 315 -22.67 14.16 -15.57
N GLU A 316 -21.46 13.60 -15.60
CA GLU A 316 -21.12 12.46 -16.45
C GLU A 316 -21.67 11.14 -15.94
N PHE A 317 -21.61 10.89 -14.63
CA PHE A 317 -21.99 9.58 -14.10
C PHE A 317 -22.73 9.61 -12.78
N ILE A 318 -22.49 10.55 -11.86
CA ILE A 318 -23.18 10.52 -10.55
C ILE A 318 -24.67 10.81 -10.72
N GLN A 319 -25.04 11.86 -11.45
CA GLN A 319 -26.45 12.20 -11.70
C GLN A 319 -27.17 11.11 -12.52
N PRO A 320 -26.61 10.56 -13.61
CA PRO A 320 -27.20 9.41 -14.31
C PRO A 320 -27.39 8.18 -13.43
N ILE A 321 -26.42 7.83 -12.58
CA ILE A 321 -26.53 6.70 -11.64
C ILE A 321 -27.63 6.97 -10.61
N TYR A 322 -27.65 8.17 -10.03
CA TYR A 322 -28.67 8.57 -9.07
C TYR A 322 -30.07 8.51 -9.71
N ALA A 323 -30.24 9.03 -10.92
CA ALA A 323 -31.51 8.97 -11.64
C ALA A 323 -31.93 7.52 -11.92
N LYS A 324 -31.00 6.68 -12.39
CA LYS A 324 -31.23 5.26 -12.72
C LYS A 324 -31.64 4.43 -11.50
N TYR A 325 -31.01 4.68 -10.35
CA TYR A 325 -31.25 3.93 -9.12
C TYR A 325 -32.05 4.73 -8.10
N ARG A 326 -32.75 5.79 -8.53
CA ARG A 326 -33.41 6.75 -7.65
C ARG A 326 -34.29 6.10 -6.61
N ASN A 327 -35.13 5.14 -7.00
CA ASN A 327 -36.03 4.47 -6.07
C ASN A 327 -35.27 3.58 -5.07
N ASN A 328 -34.17 2.95 -5.47
CA ASN A 328 -33.34 2.15 -4.56
C ASN A 328 -32.57 3.05 -3.58
N VAL A 329 -32.09 4.21 -4.08
CA VAL A 329 -31.43 5.22 -3.25
C VAL A 329 -32.43 5.82 -2.27
N LEU A 330 -33.62 6.24 -2.72
CA LEU A 330 -34.65 6.84 -1.87
C LEU A 330 -35.25 5.84 -0.87
N ASN A 331 -35.46 4.59 -1.26
CA ASN A 331 -35.90 3.53 -0.34
C ASN A 331 -34.79 3.11 0.63
N GLY A 332 -33.52 3.39 0.29
CA GLY A 332 -32.36 3.20 1.16
C GLY A 332 -32.09 4.39 2.09
N VAL A 333 -32.49 5.61 1.72
CA VAL A 333 -32.33 6.84 2.51
C VAL A 333 -33.54 6.99 3.44
N GLY A 334 -33.44 6.40 4.63
CA GLY A 334 -34.27 6.85 5.75
C GLY A 334 -34.03 8.35 5.97
N ALA A 335 -35.11 9.12 6.08
CA ALA A 335 -35.13 10.58 6.17
C ALA A 335 -33.95 11.15 6.98
N SER A 336 -32.90 11.64 6.30
CA SER A 336 -31.75 12.25 6.95
C SER A 336 -31.05 13.21 5.97
N THR A 337 -30.82 14.43 6.46
CA THR A 337 -30.47 15.63 5.72
C THR A 337 -28.98 15.70 5.33
N CYS A 338 -28.69 16.18 4.12
CA CYS A 338 -27.33 16.48 3.64
C CYS A 338 -26.65 17.57 4.48
N PRO A 339 -25.33 17.47 4.77
CA PRO A 339 -24.57 18.59 5.31
C PRO A 339 -24.11 19.47 4.13
N VAL A 340 -24.93 20.44 3.71
CA VAL A 340 -24.44 21.53 2.86
C VAL A 340 -23.92 22.65 3.75
N SER A 341 -22.63 22.94 3.58
CA SER A 341 -21.92 24.07 4.16
C SER A 341 -22.76 25.36 4.08
N LYS A 342 -23.11 25.95 5.23
CA LYS A 342 -23.69 27.29 5.26
C LYS A 342 -22.59 28.28 4.89
N ASN A 343 -22.63 28.74 3.65
CA ASN A 343 -21.80 29.83 3.14
C ASN A 343 -21.82 31.03 4.11
N LEU A 344 -20.63 31.40 4.60
CA LEU A 344 -20.30 32.76 5.00
C LEU A 344 -20.51 33.69 3.79
N LYS A 345 -21.50 34.59 3.86
CA LYS A 345 -21.39 36.03 3.48
C LYS A 345 -22.78 36.68 3.40
N ARG A 346 -23.07 37.54 4.37
CA ARG A 346 -23.60 38.90 4.13
C ARG A 346 -23.49 39.76 5.39
N ARG A 347 -22.30 40.34 5.60
CA ARG A 347 -22.19 41.68 6.20
C ARG A 347 -22.03 42.68 5.05
N ARG A 348 -23.13 43.36 4.75
CA ARG A 348 -23.23 44.71 4.16
C ARG A 348 -24.29 45.41 5.03
N HIS A 349 -24.24 46.67 5.40
CA HIS A 349 -23.25 47.74 5.35
C HIS A 349 -23.74 48.74 6.42
N HIS A 350 -22.85 49.54 6.99
CA HIS A 350 -23.23 50.84 7.56
C HIS A 350 -23.99 51.65 6.51
N GLN A 351 -25.21 52.09 6.83
CA GLN A 351 -25.54 53.50 7.02
C GLN A 351 -26.87 53.62 7.75
#